data_AF-X1KPY9-F1
#
_entry.id   AF-X1KPY9-F1
#
_cell.length_a   1.000
_cell.length_b   1.000
_cell.length_c   1.000
_cell.angle_alpha   90.00
_cell.angle_beta   90.00
_cell.angle_gamma   90.00
#
_symmetry.space_group_name_H-M   'P 1'
#
loop_
_entity.id
_entity.type
_entity.pdbx_description
1 polymer ?
#
loop_
_entity_poly.entity_id
_entity_poly.type
_entity_poly.pdbx_seq_one_letter_code
_entity_poly.pdbx_strand_id
1 'polypeptide(L)'
;PGRGILSGESELGSVKGASYHRNSSYILLLSYRDDNGVLNFPRNEWAKAETEKEAYFVYIYTGLRADGSPERWEIRNLTKYLDPDVPEDKRVSDWRHAVARRTTFKKV
;
A
#
# COMPACT_ATOMS: atom_id res chain seq x y z
N PRO A 1 -22.68 -10.37 28.86
CA PRO A 1 -21.65 -11.03 29.70
C PRO A 1 -20.85 -12.04 28.85
N GLY A 2 -19.59 -11.84 28.46
CA GLY A 2 -18.46 -11.29 29.20
C GLY A 2 -17.34 -12.34 29.24
N ARG A 3 -16.35 -12.15 28.36
CA ARG A 3 -14.90 -12.52 28.43
C ARG A 3 -14.42 -13.96 28.72
N GLY A 4 -13.41 -14.33 27.93
CA GLY A 4 -12.22 -15.12 28.32
C GLY A 4 -11.65 -15.92 27.15
N ILE A 5 -10.35 -16.04 26.86
CA ILE A 5 -9.06 -15.65 27.47
C ILE A 5 -7.97 -15.71 26.36
N LEU A 6 -6.95 -14.82 26.47
CA LEU A 6 -5.48 -14.88 26.15
C LEU A 6 -4.97 -16.11 25.36
N SER A 7 -3.96 -16.10 24.49
CA SER A 7 -2.64 -15.43 24.42
C SER A 7 -1.92 -16.01 23.19
N GLY A 8 -0.99 -15.28 22.56
CA GLY A 8 -0.12 -15.86 21.52
C GLY A 8 0.88 -14.84 20.98
N GLU A 9 2.14 -15.01 21.37
CA GLU A 9 3.31 -14.27 20.91
C GLU A 9 3.67 -14.57 19.45
N SER A 10 4.44 -13.65 18.86
CA SER A 10 5.43 -13.88 17.79
C SER A 10 4.95 -14.28 16.39
N GLU A 11 4.97 -13.31 15.48
CA GLU A 11 5.62 -13.34 14.14
C GLU A 11 5.02 -12.21 13.29
N LEU A 12 5.66 -11.02 13.30
CA LEU A 12 5.30 -9.92 12.41
C LEU A 12 5.86 -10.18 11.00
N GLY A 13 5.34 -11.24 10.38
CA GLY A 13 5.41 -11.48 8.95
C GLY A 13 4.41 -10.58 8.21
N SER A 14 4.83 -10.09 7.04
CA SER A 14 4.11 -9.25 6.06
C SER A 14 2.60 -9.13 6.25
N VAL A 15 2.15 -7.92 6.61
CA VAL A 15 0.72 -7.56 6.67
C VAL A 15 0.16 -7.53 5.25
N LYS A 16 -0.72 -8.50 4.93
CA LYS A 16 -1.51 -8.57 3.70
C LYS A 16 -2.42 -7.33 3.56
N GLY A 17 -2.46 -6.75 2.37
CA GLY A 17 -3.20 -5.53 2.04
C GLY A 17 -4.70 -5.60 2.37
N ALA A 18 -5.26 -4.48 2.84
CA ALA A 18 -6.68 -4.32 3.15
C ALA A 18 -7.34 -3.36 2.14
N SER A 19 -8.52 -3.72 1.63
CA SER A 19 -9.34 -2.91 0.71
C SER A 19 -10.58 -2.38 1.44
N TYR A 20 -10.84 -1.07 1.36
CA TYR A 20 -11.98 -0.38 1.99
C TYR A 20 -12.90 0.27 0.96
N HIS A 21 -14.22 0.27 1.21
CA HIS A 21 -15.24 0.81 0.31
C HIS A 21 -15.96 2.03 0.91
N ARG A 22 -15.85 3.21 0.27
CA ARG A 22 -16.73 4.37 0.50
C ARG A 22 -16.80 5.15 -0.82
N ASN A 23 -17.96 5.17 -1.49
CA ASN A 23 -18.18 5.78 -2.81
C ASN A 23 -17.25 5.26 -3.93
N SER A 24 -17.60 4.09 -4.50
CA SER A 24 -17.06 3.42 -5.70
C SER A 24 -15.55 3.50 -5.96
N SER A 25 -14.75 3.72 -4.94
CA SER A 25 -13.30 3.83 -5.03
C SER A 25 -12.69 2.64 -4.32
N TYR A 26 -11.72 2.02 -4.96
CA TYR A 26 -10.97 0.90 -4.43
C TYR A 26 -9.64 1.40 -3.92
N ILE A 27 -9.26 0.91 -2.74
CA ILE A 27 -8.07 1.38 -2.05
C ILE A 27 -7.20 0.19 -1.73
N LEU A 28 -5.93 0.25 -2.13
CA LEU A 28 -4.89 -0.62 -1.61
C LEU A 28 -3.96 0.16 -0.69
N LEU A 29 -3.71 -0.40 0.48
CA LEU A 29 -2.80 0.16 1.46
C LEU A 29 -1.51 -0.68 1.49
N LEU A 30 -0.38 -0.02 1.25
CA LEU A 30 0.96 -0.60 1.38
C LEU A 30 1.73 0.17 2.45
N SER A 31 2.51 -0.53 3.27
CA SER A 31 3.29 0.09 4.35
C SER A 31 4.72 -0.42 4.38
N TYR A 32 5.65 0.51 4.57
CA TYR A 32 7.08 0.27 4.61
C TYR A 32 7.66 0.96 5.84
N ARG A 33 8.60 0.27 6.50
CA ARG A 33 9.36 0.87 7.59
C ARG A 33 10.25 2.01 7.10
N ASP A 34 10.71 1.91 5.85
CA ASP A 34 11.76 2.72 5.27
C ASP A 34 11.19 3.45 4.04
N ASP A 35 11.90 4.47 3.55
CA ASP A 35 11.45 5.23 2.37
C ASP A 35 11.68 4.49 1.04
N ASN A 36 12.43 3.39 1.06
CA ASN A 36 12.76 2.57 -0.09
C ASN A 36 11.98 1.25 -0.03
N GLY A 37 10.76 1.26 -0.57
CA GLY A 37 9.97 0.04 -0.78
C GLY A 37 9.95 -0.34 -2.25
N VAL A 38 10.09 -1.62 -2.57
CA VAL A 38 9.58 -2.16 -3.84
C VAL A 38 8.10 -2.44 -3.63
N LEU A 39 7.24 -1.94 -4.52
CA LEU A 39 5.82 -2.26 -4.46
C LEU A 39 5.62 -3.68 -4.98
N ASN A 40 5.04 -4.54 -4.15
CA ASN A 40 4.69 -5.90 -4.54
C ASN A 40 3.16 -6.00 -4.54
N PHE A 41 2.57 -5.99 -5.72
CA PHE A 41 1.12 -6.05 -5.86
C PHE A 41 0.67 -7.51 -5.95
N PRO A 42 -0.24 -7.95 -5.06
CA PRO A 42 -0.93 -9.22 -5.25
C PRO A 42 -1.60 -9.28 -6.63
N ARG A 43 -1.51 -10.43 -7.33
CA ARG A 43 -2.06 -10.57 -8.70
C ARG A 43 -3.52 -10.15 -8.82
N ASN A 44 -4.34 -10.48 -7.81
CA ASN A 44 -5.74 -10.09 -7.74
C ASN A 44 -5.94 -8.56 -7.62
N GLU A 45 -5.06 -7.87 -6.90
CA GLU A 45 -5.10 -6.42 -6.77
C GLU A 45 -4.68 -5.72 -8.06
N TRP A 46 -3.68 -6.27 -8.78
CA TRP A 46 -3.29 -5.75 -10.09
C TRP A 46 -4.41 -5.91 -11.13
N ALA A 47 -5.01 -7.10 -11.23
CA ALA A 47 -6.14 -7.35 -12.13
C ALA A 47 -7.36 -6.45 -11.82
N LYS A 48 -7.57 -6.15 -10.53
CA LYS A 48 -8.59 -5.20 -10.09
C LYS A 48 -8.24 -3.78 -10.51
N ALA A 49 -6.98 -3.35 -10.40
CA ALA A 49 -6.54 -2.06 -10.89
C ALA A 49 -6.70 -1.92 -12.42
N GLU A 50 -6.49 -2.99 -13.20
CA GLU A 50 -6.74 -3.03 -14.64
C GLU A 50 -8.22 -2.83 -15.00
N THR A 51 -9.11 -3.42 -14.19
CA THR A 51 -10.57 -3.30 -14.36
C THR A 51 -11.06 -1.91 -13.96
N GLU A 52 -10.66 -1.44 -12.79
CA GLU A 52 -11.25 -0.27 -12.11
C GLU A 52 -10.56 1.05 -12.49
N LYS A 53 -9.32 0.99 -13.01
CA LYS A 53 -8.58 2.13 -13.58
C LYS A 53 -8.55 3.34 -12.65
N GLU A 54 -9.26 4.42 -12.99
CA GLU A 54 -9.30 5.68 -12.26
C GLU A 54 -10.00 5.57 -10.90
N ALA A 55 -10.82 4.55 -10.70
CA ALA A 55 -11.45 4.25 -9.42
C ALA A 55 -10.50 3.52 -8.46
N TYR A 56 -9.29 3.13 -8.90
CA TYR A 56 -8.32 2.41 -8.07
C TYR A 56 -7.21 3.33 -7.55
N PHE A 57 -7.09 3.38 -6.23
CA PHE A 57 -6.15 4.21 -5.49
C PHE A 57 -5.18 3.32 -4.71
N VAL A 58 -3.91 3.68 -4.73
CA VAL A 58 -2.90 3.06 -3.86
C VAL A 58 -2.37 4.11 -2.92
N TYR A 59 -2.46 3.84 -1.61
CA TYR A 59 -1.75 4.61 -0.61
C TYR A 59 -0.55 3.82 -0.09
N ILE A 60 0.60 4.45 -0.16
CA ILE A 60 1.87 3.89 0.32
C ILE A 60 2.27 4.70 1.53
N TYR A 61 2.49 4.04 2.65
CA TYR A 61 2.96 4.66 3.88
C TYR A 61 4.43 4.31 4.10
N THR A 62 5.30 5.30 4.26
CA THR A 62 6.74 5.12 4.50
C THR A 62 7.20 5.81 5.77
N GLY A 63 8.46 5.63 6.16
CA GLY A 63 9.05 6.33 7.31
C GLY A 63 8.43 5.96 8.66
N LEU A 64 7.87 4.75 8.79
CA LEU A 64 7.12 4.30 9.97
C LEU A 64 8.01 3.84 11.15
N ARG A 65 9.33 4.10 11.10
CA ARG A 65 10.26 3.82 12.22
C ARG A 65 10.13 4.87 13.32
N ALA A 66 10.65 4.54 14.50
CA ALA A 66 10.62 5.43 15.67
C ALA A 66 11.31 6.77 15.41
N ASP A 67 12.38 6.80 14.63
CA ASP A 67 13.13 8.00 14.21
C ASP A 67 12.75 8.47 12.80
N GLY A 68 11.84 7.77 12.14
CA GLY A 68 11.40 8.08 10.78
C GLY A 68 10.49 9.31 10.72
N SER A 69 10.29 9.80 9.50
CA SER A 69 9.31 10.83 9.18
C SER A 69 8.17 10.17 8.41
N PRO A 70 7.02 9.86 9.04
CA PRO A 70 5.95 9.15 8.37
C PRO A 70 5.39 9.95 7.20
N GLU A 71 5.24 9.28 6.06
CA GLU A 71 4.68 9.87 4.86
C GLU A 71 3.63 8.96 4.24
N ARG A 72 2.63 9.57 3.60
CA ARG A 72 1.69 8.87 2.72
C ARG A 72 1.85 9.38 1.30
N TRP A 73 1.99 8.45 0.37
CA TRP A 73 2.07 8.67 -1.06
C TRP A 73 0.82 8.09 -1.70
N GLU A 74 0.22 8.81 -2.63
CA GLU A 74 -1.00 8.42 -3.34
C GLU A 74 -0.69 8.23 -4.83
N ILE A 75 -1.03 7.06 -5.37
CA ILE A 75 -0.99 6.75 -6.79
C ILE A 75 -2.42 6.49 -7.25
N ARG A 76 -2.82 7.10 -8.36
CA ARG A 76 -4.13 6.90 -9.01
C ARG A 76 -3.93 6.23 -10.35
N ASN A 77 -4.84 5.36 -10.76
CA ASN A 77 -4.75 4.66 -12.04
C ASN A 77 -3.37 3.98 -12.21
N LEU A 78 -3.08 3.08 -11.27
CA LEU A 78 -1.80 2.39 -11.12
C LEU A 78 -1.26 1.85 -12.45
N THR A 79 -2.10 1.19 -13.26
CA THR A 79 -1.67 0.49 -14.48
C THR A 79 -1.29 1.44 -15.63
N LYS A 80 -1.66 2.72 -15.54
CA LYS A 80 -1.27 3.75 -16.49
C LYS A 80 0.11 4.33 -16.18
N TYR A 81 0.47 4.39 -14.91
CA TYR A 81 1.64 5.14 -14.45
C TYR A 81 2.72 4.26 -13.81
N LEU A 82 2.45 2.98 -13.55
CA LEU A 82 3.42 2.03 -13.03
C LEU A 82 3.67 0.94 -14.05
N ASP A 83 4.94 0.67 -14.30
CA ASP A 83 5.39 -0.48 -15.09
C ASP A 83 6.08 -1.49 -14.17
N PRO A 84 5.59 -2.75 -14.09
CA PRO A 84 6.30 -3.78 -13.36
C PRO A 84 7.72 -3.98 -13.88
N ASP A 85 8.69 -4.11 -12.97
CA ASP A 85 10.06 -4.51 -13.29
C ASP A 85 10.07 -5.85 -14.06
N VAL A 86 9.14 -6.73 -13.69
CA VAL A 86 8.86 -8.02 -14.33
C VAL A 86 7.33 -8.22 -14.41
N PRO A 87 6.74 -8.39 -15.61
CA PRO A 87 5.29 -8.45 -15.79
C PRO A 87 4.55 -9.55 -15.01
N GLU A 88 5.18 -10.70 -14.74
CA GLU A 88 4.53 -11.81 -14.02
C GLU A 88 4.46 -11.60 -12.50
N ASP A 89 5.40 -10.83 -11.95
CA ASP A 89 5.57 -10.63 -10.51
C ASP A 89 4.87 -9.38 -10.00
N LYS A 90 4.49 -8.46 -10.92
CA LYS A 90 3.85 -7.18 -10.58
C LYS A 90 4.61 -6.42 -9.48
N ARG A 91 5.94 -6.56 -9.48
CA ARG A 91 6.86 -5.80 -8.65
C ARG A 91 7.19 -4.50 -9.34
N VAL A 92 7.19 -3.38 -8.61
CA VAL A 92 7.56 -2.08 -9.15
C VAL A 92 8.59 -1.43 -8.22
N SER A 93 9.83 -1.32 -8.69
CA SER A 93 10.91 -0.70 -7.92
C SER A 93 10.94 0.82 -8.10
N ASP A 94 10.68 1.30 -9.32
CA ASP A 94 10.57 2.74 -9.61
C ASP A 94 9.10 3.16 -9.66
N TRP A 95 8.48 3.39 -8.51
CA TRP A 95 7.07 3.82 -8.42
C TRP A 95 6.90 5.31 -8.09
N ARG A 96 7.97 5.99 -7.67
CA ARG A 96 7.89 7.36 -7.15
C ARG A 96 7.46 8.36 -8.22
N HIS A 97 7.76 8.10 -9.49
CA HIS A 97 7.34 8.96 -10.60
C HIS A 97 5.80 8.96 -10.81
N ALA A 98 5.11 7.93 -10.34
CA ALA A 98 3.65 7.79 -10.45
C ALA A 98 2.86 8.47 -9.32
N VAL A 99 3.56 9.07 -8.36
CA VAL A 99 2.94 9.69 -7.18
C VAL A 99 2.20 10.96 -7.60
N ALA A 100 0.89 10.96 -7.41
CA ALA A 100 0.04 12.14 -7.62
C ALA A 100 0.04 13.08 -6.42
N ARG A 101 0.17 12.53 -5.20
CA ARG A 101 0.16 13.33 -3.96
C ARG A 101 1.04 12.72 -2.89
N ARG A 102 1.79 13.58 -2.19
CA ARG A 102 2.57 13.23 -0.99
C ARG A 102 2.01 14.01 0.22
N THR A 103 1.97 13.38 1.38
CA THR A 103 1.54 14.00 2.65
C THR A 103 2.46 13.54 3.76
N THR A 104 3.13 14.47 4.43
CA THR A 104 3.95 14.18 5.62
C THR A 104 3.09 14.31 6.87
N PHE A 105 3.21 13.36 7.79
CA PHE A 105 2.50 13.42 9.07
C PHE A 105 3.41 13.98 10.15
N LYS A 106 2.83 14.77 11.05
CA LYS A 106 3.50 15.12 12.30
C LYS A 106 3.48 13.88 13.20
N LYS A 107 4.64 13.56 13.76
CA LYS A 107 4.75 12.59 14.85
C LYS A 107 3.97 13.15 16.04
N VAL A 108 3.01 12.37 16.55
CA VAL A 108 2.18 12.71 17.71
C VAL A 108 2.75 12.07 18.95
#